data_AF-A0AAW5KG05-F1
#
_entry.id   AF-A0AAW5KG05-F1
#
_cell.length_a   1.000
_cell.length_b   1.000
_cell.length_c   1.000
_cell.angle_alpha   90.00
_cell.angle_beta   90.00
_cell.angle_gamma   90.00
#
_symmetry.space_group_name_H-M   'P 1'
#
loop_
_entity.id
_entity.type
_entity.pdbx_description
1 polymer ?
#
loop_
_entity_poly.entity_id
_entity_poly.type
_entity_poly.pdbx_seq_one_letter_code
_entity_poly.pdbx_strand_id
1 'polypeptide(L)'
;MKNGMKKTAAVVMAAMLMGTGAVVPAAEDMWIFSQTAIVAEAASVGKVTGLKSKTLSNSEIQLKWSKVKGASGYTVYMRKNGKYNKLGDCKGTSYTVKKLTNATRENFKVRAYKTVKGKKVYGEYSANWNTATNPQACKGLKVSSVGTDSVKLSWTKIGCTNYRIYQNIKGEWKEIGKTTGTSYTVKKLAPATKYQFKIRACKQDDKKTSNNHYGKYSGIVTATTKKSDKITQADIDAMKAELTAYSRNKAEYIKEHYTEFWKYGIDYNTLEEYFSMRENKLTPSEASYDDVYTIPFGETDIDEVTDLFRGKLDFEYSERSDVYYVVYVETCPNGHRINPKPCWAIYFLY
;
A
#
# COMPACT_ATOMS: atom_id res chain seq x y z
N MET A 1 7.99 -30.02 -45.18
CA MET A 1 7.04 -30.41 -46.26
C MET A 1 5.89 -31.17 -45.61
N LYS A 2 4.68 -30.58 -45.64
CA LYS A 2 3.44 -31.09 -46.30
C LYS A 2 2.91 -32.40 -45.70
N ASN A 3 1.82 -32.41 -44.95
CA ASN A 3 0.37 -32.24 -45.29
C ASN A 3 -0.34 -33.58 -45.48
N GLY A 4 -1.55 -33.72 -44.91
CA GLY A 4 -2.48 -34.82 -45.17
C GLY A 4 -3.54 -35.00 -44.08
N MET A 5 -4.47 -34.05 -43.91
CA MET A 5 -5.89 -34.20 -44.24
C MET A 5 -6.59 -35.46 -43.67
N LYS A 6 -7.27 -35.32 -42.54
CA LYS A 6 -8.40 -36.21 -42.18
C LYS A 6 -9.71 -35.62 -42.72
N LYS A 7 -10.26 -36.29 -43.73
CA LYS A 7 -11.62 -36.12 -44.27
C LYS A 7 -12.65 -36.62 -43.23
N THR A 8 -13.79 -35.95 -43.11
CA THR A 8 -14.98 -36.57 -42.49
C THR A 8 -16.24 -36.17 -43.24
N ALA A 9 -16.86 -37.21 -43.81
CA ALA A 9 -18.25 -37.44 -44.19
C ALA A 9 -19.05 -36.35 -44.93
N ALA A 10 -19.34 -36.65 -46.19
CA ALA A 10 -20.56 -36.25 -46.88
C ALA A 10 -21.62 -37.35 -46.69
N VAL A 11 -22.87 -36.97 -46.42
CA VAL A 11 -24.05 -37.80 -46.69
C VAL A 11 -25.04 -36.91 -47.43
N VAL A 12 -25.30 -37.28 -48.68
CA VAL A 12 -26.35 -36.75 -49.55
C VAL A 12 -27.43 -37.82 -49.60
N MET A 13 -28.69 -37.44 -49.37
CA MET A 13 -29.84 -38.23 -49.81
C MET A 13 -30.82 -37.30 -50.51
N ALA A 14 -30.83 -37.34 -51.84
CA ALA A 14 -31.92 -36.86 -52.67
C ALA A 14 -32.42 -38.07 -53.47
N ALA A 15 -33.55 -38.64 -53.06
CA ALA A 15 -34.23 -39.67 -53.83
C ALA A 15 -34.99 -38.99 -54.98
N MET A 16 -34.57 -39.26 -56.22
CA MET A 16 -35.35 -38.99 -57.43
C MET A 16 -36.28 -40.18 -57.67
N LEU A 17 -37.59 -39.92 -57.76
CA LEU A 17 -38.55 -40.80 -58.42
C LEU A 17 -39.03 -40.07 -59.68
N MET A 18 -38.76 -40.68 -60.83
CA MET A 18 -39.19 -40.18 -62.15
C MET A 18 -40.68 -40.43 -62.33
N GLY A 19 -41.38 -39.42 -62.85
CA GLY A 19 -42.75 -39.53 -63.36
C GLY A 19 -42.94 -38.49 -64.45
N THR A 20 -43.24 -38.96 -65.65
CA THR A 20 -43.42 -38.18 -66.88
C THR A 20 -44.56 -37.17 -66.77
N GLY A 21 -44.29 -35.92 -67.19
CA GLY A 21 -45.30 -35.00 -67.74
C GLY A 21 -46.27 -34.35 -66.75
N ALA A 22 -45.87 -33.22 -66.16
CA ALA A 22 -46.76 -32.11 -65.81
C ALA A 22 -45.91 -30.90 -65.43
N VAL A 23 -46.38 -29.72 -65.83
CA VAL A 23 -45.78 -28.41 -65.57
C VAL A 23 -45.45 -28.27 -64.09
N VAL A 24 -44.16 -28.23 -63.74
CA VAL A 24 -43.74 -27.69 -62.44
C VAL A 24 -44.07 -26.20 -62.52
N PRO A 25 -44.82 -25.63 -61.57
CA PRO A 25 -44.96 -24.17 -61.50
C PRO A 25 -43.56 -23.59 -61.45
N ALA A 26 -43.34 -22.45 -62.11
CA ALA A 26 -42.15 -21.66 -61.89
C ALA A 26 -41.94 -21.56 -60.37
N ALA A 27 -40.83 -22.11 -59.88
CA ALA A 27 -40.38 -21.91 -58.52
C ALA A 27 -39.90 -20.45 -58.40
N GLU A 28 -40.83 -19.51 -58.56
CA GLU A 28 -40.66 -18.16 -58.09
C GLU A 28 -40.60 -18.24 -56.56
N ASP A 29 -39.52 -17.71 -56.00
CA ASP A 29 -39.34 -17.45 -54.57
C ASP A 29 -39.15 -18.62 -53.59
N MET A 30 -38.15 -19.47 -53.84
CA MET A 30 -37.47 -20.20 -52.75
C MET A 30 -35.95 -20.01 -52.78
N TRP A 31 -35.51 -18.79 -52.45
CA TRP A 31 -34.09 -18.42 -52.33
C TRP A 31 -33.45 -18.98 -51.05
N ILE A 32 -33.26 -20.29 -51.01
CA ILE A 32 -32.36 -20.92 -50.04
C ILE A 32 -30.93 -20.68 -50.54
N PHE A 33 -30.13 -19.93 -49.78
CA PHE A 33 -28.68 -19.95 -50.00
C PHE A 33 -28.20 -21.38 -49.77
N SER A 34 -27.38 -21.91 -50.69
CA SER A 34 -26.63 -23.12 -50.39
C SER A 34 -25.78 -22.87 -49.15
N GLN A 35 -25.62 -23.88 -48.29
CA GLN A 35 -24.77 -23.80 -47.11
C GLN A 35 -23.37 -23.26 -47.45
N THR A 36 -22.87 -23.60 -48.65
CA THR A 36 -21.60 -23.12 -49.22
C THR A 36 -21.54 -21.59 -49.40
N ALA A 37 -22.61 -20.95 -49.89
CA ALA A 37 -22.65 -19.51 -50.10
C ALA A 37 -22.71 -18.72 -48.78
N ILE A 38 -23.42 -19.24 -47.77
CA ILE A 38 -23.46 -18.65 -46.42
C ILE A 38 -22.08 -18.72 -45.77
N VAL A 39 -21.39 -19.85 -45.90
CA VAL A 39 -20.04 -20.06 -45.34
C VAL A 39 -19.00 -19.17 -46.03
N ALA A 40 -19.07 -19.02 -47.36
CA ALA A 40 -18.18 -18.11 -48.10
C ALA A 40 -18.38 -16.65 -47.66
N GLU A 41 -19.64 -16.23 -47.48
CA GLU A 41 -19.96 -14.89 -47.01
C GLU A 41 -19.53 -14.66 -45.55
N ALA A 42 -19.65 -15.67 -44.68
CA ALA A 42 -19.13 -15.64 -43.31
C ALA A 42 -17.61 -15.53 -43.27
N ALA A 43 -16.91 -16.30 -44.11
CA ALA A 43 -15.45 -16.24 -44.26
C ALA A 43 -14.96 -14.90 -44.84
N SER A 44 -15.80 -14.20 -45.61
CA SER A 44 -15.50 -12.85 -46.11
C SER A 44 -15.47 -11.78 -44.99
N VAL A 45 -16.15 -12.04 -43.86
CA VAL A 45 -16.18 -11.15 -42.71
C VAL A 45 -15.03 -11.48 -41.77
N GLY A 46 -13.98 -10.66 -41.82
CA GLY A 46 -12.79 -10.84 -41.00
C GLY A 46 -13.06 -10.92 -39.49
N LYS A 47 -12.17 -11.59 -38.77
CA LYS A 47 -12.18 -11.67 -37.30
C LYS A 47 -11.95 -10.30 -36.68
N VAL A 48 -12.69 -9.99 -35.60
CA VAL A 48 -12.48 -8.77 -34.82
C VAL A 48 -11.15 -8.84 -34.08
N THR A 49 -10.30 -7.82 -34.28
CA THR A 49 -9.00 -7.65 -33.63
C THR A 49 -8.94 -6.32 -32.86
N GLY A 50 -7.89 -6.12 -32.06
CA GLY A 50 -7.69 -4.87 -31.31
C GLY A 50 -8.75 -4.61 -30.22
N LEU A 51 -9.47 -5.64 -29.77
CA LEU A 51 -10.44 -5.52 -28.69
C LEU A 51 -9.75 -4.99 -27.44
N LYS A 52 -10.28 -3.92 -26.85
CA LYS A 52 -9.83 -3.32 -25.60
C LYS A 52 -11.01 -2.84 -24.76
N SER A 53 -10.79 -2.63 -23.46
CA SER A 53 -11.80 -2.10 -22.55
C SER A 53 -11.35 -0.84 -21.84
N LYS A 54 -12.32 -0.01 -21.46
CA LYS A 54 -12.20 1.05 -20.46
C LYS A 54 -13.34 0.87 -19.45
N THR A 55 -12.98 0.60 -18.20
CA THR A 55 -13.97 0.54 -17.11
C THR A 55 -14.40 1.95 -16.76
N LEU A 56 -15.69 2.24 -16.92
CA LEU A 56 -16.24 3.59 -16.73
C LEU A 56 -16.71 3.80 -15.30
N SER A 57 -17.27 2.76 -14.68
CA SER A 57 -17.84 2.81 -13.34
C SER A 57 -17.84 1.44 -12.67
N ASN A 58 -18.53 1.32 -11.54
CA ASN A 58 -18.78 0.05 -10.87
C ASN A 58 -19.87 -0.81 -11.55
N SER A 59 -20.50 -0.32 -12.62
CA SER A 59 -21.56 -1.05 -13.33
C SER A 59 -21.49 -0.91 -14.85
N GLU A 60 -20.44 -0.26 -15.38
CA GLU A 60 -20.30 0.00 -16.81
C GLU A 60 -18.87 -0.22 -17.32
N ILE A 61 -18.77 -0.90 -18.46
CA ILE A 61 -17.52 -1.15 -19.19
C ILE A 61 -17.73 -0.80 -20.66
N GLN A 62 -16.86 0.04 -21.21
CA GLN A 62 -16.82 0.32 -22.64
C GLN A 62 -15.82 -0.60 -23.33
N LEU A 63 -16.28 -1.31 -24.36
CA LEU A 63 -15.45 -2.10 -25.26
C LEU A 63 -15.20 -1.32 -26.56
N LYS A 64 -13.99 -1.43 -27.11
CA LYS A 64 -13.58 -0.85 -28.39
C LYS A 64 -12.76 -1.84 -29.19
N TRP A 65 -12.86 -1.83 -30.51
CA TRP A 65 -12.12 -2.73 -31.39
C TRP A 65 -11.79 -2.09 -32.75
N SER A 66 -10.99 -2.77 -33.56
CA SER A 66 -10.64 -2.32 -34.91
C SER A 66 -11.78 -2.57 -35.89
N LYS A 67 -11.99 -1.65 -36.85
CA LYS A 67 -13.01 -1.79 -37.89
C LYS A 67 -12.71 -3.01 -38.78
N VAL A 68 -13.69 -3.88 -38.98
CA VAL A 68 -13.63 -5.00 -39.93
C VAL A 68 -14.15 -4.52 -41.29
N LYS A 69 -13.34 -4.67 -42.35
CA LYS A 69 -13.73 -4.29 -43.72
C LYS A 69 -14.92 -5.14 -44.17
N GLY A 70 -15.93 -4.50 -44.78
CA GLY A 70 -17.13 -5.18 -45.28
C GLY A 70 -18.17 -5.55 -44.22
N ALA A 71 -17.93 -5.29 -42.93
CA ALA A 71 -18.93 -5.55 -41.88
C ALA A 71 -20.08 -4.54 -41.91
N SER A 72 -21.32 -5.04 -41.84
CA SER A 72 -22.52 -4.21 -41.62
C SER A 72 -22.70 -3.80 -40.16
N GLY A 73 -22.09 -4.55 -39.23
CA GLY A 73 -22.09 -4.24 -37.81
C GLY A 73 -21.38 -5.31 -36.99
N TYR A 74 -21.56 -5.25 -35.66
CA TYR A 74 -20.94 -6.13 -34.70
C TYR A 74 -21.96 -6.61 -33.67
N THR A 75 -21.75 -7.82 -33.15
CA THR A 75 -22.51 -8.35 -32.02
C THR A 75 -21.57 -8.59 -30.85
N VAL A 76 -21.95 -8.09 -29.68
CA VAL A 76 -21.20 -8.22 -28.43
C VAL A 76 -21.81 -9.31 -27.57
N TYR A 77 -20.94 -10.12 -26.97
CA TYR A 77 -21.31 -11.23 -26.10
C TYR A 77 -20.57 -11.14 -24.77
N MET A 78 -21.23 -11.59 -23.71
CA MET A 78 -20.66 -11.67 -22.36
C MET A 78 -20.85 -13.08 -21.79
N ARG A 79 -19.82 -13.57 -21.12
CA ARG A 79 -19.88 -14.89 -20.48
C ARG A 79 -20.77 -14.83 -19.24
N LYS A 80 -21.79 -15.69 -19.17
CA LYS A 80 -22.63 -15.91 -17.99
C LYS A 80 -22.97 -17.40 -17.91
N ASN A 81 -22.82 -18.01 -16.74
CA ASN A 81 -23.07 -19.44 -16.51
C ASN A 81 -22.32 -20.35 -17.51
N GLY A 82 -21.03 -20.07 -17.73
CA GLY A 82 -20.17 -20.85 -18.64
C GLY A 82 -20.32 -20.55 -20.13
N LYS A 83 -21.43 -19.93 -20.57
CA LYS A 83 -21.74 -19.67 -21.99
C LYS A 83 -21.66 -18.18 -22.35
N TYR A 84 -21.42 -17.86 -23.62
CA TYR A 84 -21.40 -16.48 -24.12
C TYR A 84 -22.79 -16.09 -24.63
N ASN A 85 -23.47 -15.22 -23.89
CA ASN A 85 -24.81 -14.72 -24.21
C ASN A 85 -24.70 -13.41 -24.99
N LYS A 86 -25.58 -13.22 -25.98
CA LYS A 86 -25.66 -11.98 -26.75
C LYS A 86 -26.10 -10.83 -25.85
N LEU A 87 -25.37 -9.72 -25.89
CA LEU A 87 -25.76 -8.46 -25.25
C LEU A 87 -26.49 -7.54 -26.22
N GLY A 88 -26.01 -7.44 -27.45
CA GLY A 88 -26.62 -6.56 -28.45
C GLY A 88 -25.77 -6.38 -29.69
N ASP A 89 -26.35 -5.65 -30.65
CA ASP A 89 -25.69 -5.30 -31.90
C ASP A 89 -25.37 -3.80 -31.93
N CYS A 90 -24.29 -3.42 -32.63
CA CYS A 90 -23.96 -2.03 -32.90
C CYS A 90 -23.33 -1.87 -34.29
N LYS A 91 -23.52 -0.69 -34.90
CA LYS A 91 -22.90 -0.37 -36.20
C LYS A 91 -21.46 0.15 -36.06
N GLY A 92 -21.18 0.86 -34.97
CA GLY A 92 -19.85 1.39 -34.66
C GLY A 92 -18.90 0.34 -34.08
N THR A 93 -17.67 0.75 -33.83
CA THR A 93 -16.58 -0.07 -33.28
C THR A 93 -16.42 0.04 -31.76
N SER A 94 -17.52 0.40 -31.07
CA SER A 94 -17.57 0.58 -29.62
C SER A 94 -18.93 0.16 -29.09
N TYR A 95 -18.94 -0.40 -27.88
CA TYR A 95 -20.17 -0.78 -27.17
C TYR A 95 -20.00 -0.64 -25.67
N THR A 96 -20.94 0.02 -25.00
CA THR A 96 -20.93 0.17 -23.54
C THR A 96 -21.88 -0.84 -22.92
N VAL A 97 -21.32 -1.77 -22.16
CA VAL A 97 -22.09 -2.72 -21.36
C VAL A 97 -22.44 -2.05 -20.04
N LYS A 98 -23.73 -2.06 -19.68
CA LYS A 98 -24.28 -1.42 -18.48
C LYS A 98 -24.92 -2.44 -17.54
N LYS A 99 -25.30 -1.99 -16.34
CA LYS A 99 -25.97 -2.81 -15.30
C LYS A 99 -25.14 -4.04 -14.89
N LEU A 100 -23.81 -3.91 -14.93
CA LEU A 100 -22.89 -4.95 -14.48
C LEU A 100 -22.81 -4.98 -12.95
N THR A 101 -22.50 -6.14 -12.40
CA THR A 101 -22.26 -6.30 -10.97
C THR A 101 -20.95 -5.61 -10.57
N ASN A 102 -20.95 -4.94 -9.41
CA ASN A 102 -19.76 -4.24 -8.91
C ASN A 102 -18.62 -5.21 -8.57
N ALA A 103 -17.38 -4.72 -8.68
CA ALA A 103 -16.17 -5.47 -8.34
C ALA A 103 -16.11 -6.90 -8.92
N THR A 104 -16.56 -7.11 -10.16
CA THR A 104 -16.71 -8.43 -10.77
C THR A 104 -15.81 -8.56 -12.00
N ARG A 105 -15.21 -9.74 -12.19
CA ARG A 105 -14.42 -10.06 -13.40
C ARG A 105 -15.39 -10.46 -14.51
N GLU A 106 -15.26 -9.82 -15.65
CA GLU A 106 -16.13 -10.02 -16.81
C GLU A 106 -15.32 -10.51 -18.02
N ASN A 107 -15.98 -11.28 -18.88
CA ASN A 107 -15.37 -11.88 -20.06
C ASN A 107 -16.23 -11.57 -21.29
N PHE A 108 -15.61 -10.97 -22.31
CA PHE A 108 -16.30 -10.50 -23.50
C PHE A 108 -15.75 -11.12 -24.78
N LYS A 109 -16.64 -11.30 -25.76
CA LYS A 109 -16.30 -11.60 -27.14
C LYS A 109 -17.11 -10.71 -28.07
N VAL A 110 -16.52 -10.36 -29.21
CA VAL A 110 -17.18 -9.58 -30.25
C VAL A 110 -16.99 -10.31 -31.58
N ARG A 111 -18.02 -10.33 -32.43
CA ARG A 111 -17.88 -10.76 -33.83
C ARG A 111 -18.55 -9.77 -34.76
N ALA A 112 -17.95 -9.58 -35.93
CA ALA A 112 -18.55 -8.80 -36.99
C ALA A 112 -19.63 -9.62 -37.72
N TYR A 113 -20.59 -8.92 -38.32
CA TYR A 113 -21.57 -9.52 -39.21
C TYR A 113 -21.77 -8.68 -40.46
N LYS A 114 -22.19 -9.33 -41.55
CA LYS A 114 -22.67 -8.69 -42.77
C LYS A 114 -24.14 -9.03 -42.97
N THR A 115 -24.91 -8.06 -43.45
CA THR A 115 -26.33 -8.25 -43.74
C THR A 115 -26.48 -8.57 -45.22
N VAL A 116 -26.93 -9.78 -45.53
CA VAL A 116 -27.18 -10.23 -46.90
C VAL A 116 -28.66 -10.59 -47.01
N LYS A 117 -29.38 -9.88 -47.88
CA LYS A 117 -30.83 -10.06 -48.08
C LYS A 117 -31.62 -10.09 -46.75
N GLY A 118 -31.32 -9.13 -45.87
CA GLY A 118 -31.98 -9.01 -44.56
C GLY A 118 -31.50 -9.99 -43.48
N LYS A 119 -30.64 -10.98 -43.80
CA LYS A 119 -30.12 -11.97 -42.84
C LYS A 119 -28.68 -11.63 -42.40
N LYS A 120 -28.36 -11.86 -41.12
CA LYS A 120 -27.02 -11.64 -40.57
C LYS A 120 -26.16 -12.88 -40.77
N VAL A 121 -25.08 -12.72 -41.53
CA VAL A 121 -24.00 -13.70 -41.67
C VAL A 121 -22.84 -13.27 -40.81
N TYR A 122 -22.31 -14.18 -40.00
CA TYR A 122 -21.37 -13.86 -38.93
C TYR A 122 -19.97 -14.39 -39.20
N GLY A 123 -18.96 -13.55 -38.98
CA GLY A 123 -17.57 -13.97 -38.95
C GLY A 123 -17.19 -14.65 -37.63
N GLU A 124 -15.90 -14.96 -37.49
CA GLU A 124 -15.37 -15.57 -36.27
C GLU A 124 -15.49 -14.66 -35.04
N TYR A 125 -15.58 -15.29 -33.87
CA TYR A 125 -15.44 -14.59 -32.59
C TYR A 125 -14.03 -14.04 -32.39
N SER A 126 -13.92 -12.87 -31.78
CA SER A 126 -12.67 -12.36 -31.22
C SER A 126 -12.06 -13.33 -30.21
N ALA A 127 -10.78 -13.11 -29.88
CA ALA A 127 -10.21 -13.67 -28.65
C ALA A 127 -11.04 -13.25 -27.43
N ASN A 128 -11.00 -14.06 -26.36
CA ASN A 128 -11.65 -13.71 -25.10
C ASN A 128 -10.99 -12.47 -24.50
N TRP A 129 -11.80 -11.53 -24.01
CA TRP A 129 -11.31 -10.33 -23.35
C TRP A 129 -11.77 -10.27 -21.90
N ASN A 130 -10.80 -10.46 -20.99
CA ASN A 130 -11.02 -10.38 -19.54
C ASN A 130 -10.77 -8.96 -19.06
N THR A 131 -11.64 -8.48 -18.18
CA THR A 131 -11.55 -7.19 -17.51
C THR A 131 -12.39 -7.22 -16.23
N ALA A 132 -12.57 -6.10 -15.53
CA ALA A 132 -13.43 -6.05 -14.36
C ALA A 132 -14.14 -4.70 -14.21
N THR A 133 -15.27 -4.70 -13.51
CA THR A 133 -15.93 -3.47 -13.05
C THR A 133 -15.16 -2.86 -11.89
N ASN A 134 -15.23 -1.53 -11.74
CA ASN A 134 -14.64 -0.88 -10.58
C ASN A 134 -15.36 -1.32 -9.29
N PRO A 135 -14.65 -1.41 -8.16
CA PRO A 135 -15.31 -1.45 -6.86
C PRO A 135 -16.15 -0.20 -6.61
N GLN A 136 -17.18 -0.35 -5.77
CA GLN A 136 -17.86 0.80 -5.18
C GLN A 136 -16.93 1.56 -4.21
N ALA A 137 -17.29 2.80 -3.87
CA ALA A 137 -16.57 3.55 -2.84
C ALA A 137 -16.62 2.80 -1.49
N CYS A 138 -15.51 2.80 -0.76
CA CYS A 138 -15.48 2.20 0.57
C CYS A 138 -16.40 2.94 1.54
N LYS A 139 -17.15 2.18 2.36
CA LYS A 139 -18.05 2.70 3.40
C LYS A 139 -17.56 2.32 4.79
N GLY A 140 -17.96 3.11 5.78
CA GLY A 140 -17.69 2.84 7.19
C GLY A 140 -16.21 2.89 7.58
N LEU A 141 -15.36 3.61 6.81
CA LEU A 141 -14.00 3.88 7.25
C LEU A 141 -14.05 4.64 8.57
N LYS A 142 -13.39 4.11 9.59
CA LYS A 142 -13.28 4.72 10.91
C LYS A 142 -11.93 4.42 11.55
N VAL A 143 -11.56 5.24 12.51
CA VAL A 143 -10.45 4.98 13.44
C VAL A 143 -10.97 4.02 14.51
N SER A 144 -10.34 2.86 14.66
CA SER A 144 -10.71 1.86 15.68
C SER A 144 -9.89 1.97 16.97
N SER A 145 -8.65 2.44 16.89
CA SER A 145 -7.82 2.71 18.05
C SER A 145 -6.67 3.66 17.71
N VAL A 146 -6.17 4.37 18.71
CA VAL A 146 -4.99 5.25 18.63
C VAL A 146 -3.99 4.85 19.72
N GLY A 147 -2.73 4.72 19.31
CA GLY A 147 -1.57 4.58 20.18
C GLY A 147 -0.72 5.85 20.17
N THR A 148 0.44 5.80 20.83
CA THR A 148 1.42 6.90 20.83
C THR A 148 2.10 7.03 19.47
N ASP A 149 2.33 5.92 18.77
CA ASP A 149 3.04 5.86 17.48
C ASP A 149 2.22 5.21 16.35
N SER A 150 0.93 4.99 16.57
CA SER A 150 0.12 4.17 15.68
C SER A 150 -1.37 4.52 15.68
N VAL A 151 -2.02 4.25 14.55
CA VAL A 151 -3.46 4.41 14.35
C VAL A 151 -3.99 3.17 13.64
N LYS A 152 -5.00 2.52 14.22
CA LYS A 152 -5.70 1.39 13.58
C LYS A 152 -6.96 1.89 12.89
N LEU A 153 -7.10 1.58 11.62
CA LEU A 153 -8.25 1.88 10.77
C LEU A 153 -9.08 0.61 10.54
N SER A 154 -10.39 0.75 10.40
CA SER A 154 -11.30 -0.33 10.02
C SER A 154 -12.41 0.16 9.09
N TRP A 155 -12.98 -0.74 8.27
CA TRP A 155 -14.03 -0.42 7.31
C TRP A 155 -14.94 -1.61 7.00
N THR A 156 -16.03 -1.36 6.26
CA THR A 156 -16.97 -2.42 5.85
C THR A 156 -16.42 -3.24 4.68
N LYS A 157 -16.61 -4.56 4.72
CA LYS A 157 -16.16 -5.47 3.66
C LYS A 157 -16.88 -5.19 2.33
N ILE A 158 -16.10 -5.14 1.26
CA ILE A 158 -16.50 -5.08 -0.15
C ILE A 158 -15.91 -6.31 -0.85
N GLY A 159 -16.60 -6.84 -1.89
CA GLY A 159 -16.15 -7.96 -2.73
C GLY A 159 -14.96 -7.66 -3.66
N CYS A 160 -14.05 -6.78 -3.24
CA CYS A 160 -12.86 -6.41 -3.99
C CYS A 160 -11.68 -7.37 -3.73
N THR A 161 -10.58 -7.20 -4.48
CA THR A 161 -9.36 -8.01 -4.29
C THR A 161 -8.52 -7.51 -3.12
N ASN A 162 -8.40 -6.20 -2.94
CA ASN A 162 -7.71 -5.58 -1.81
C ASN A 162 -8.16 -4.12 -1.63
N TYR A 163 -7.76 -3.53 -0.52
CA TYR A 163 -7.89 -2.11 -0.21
C TYR A 163 -6.53 -1.44 -0.26
N ARG A 164 -6.52 -0.20 -0.73
CA ARG A 164 -5.35 0.70 -0.74
C ARG A 164 -5.55 1.80 0.29
N ILE A 165 -4.57 1.99 1.14
CA ILE A 165 -4.61 2.93 2.26
C ILE A 165 -3.74 4.12 1.91
N TYR A 166 -4.27 5.33 2.10
CA TYR A 166 -3.58 6.57 1.82
C TYR A 166 -3.53 7.43 3.08
N GLN A 167 -2.41 8.12 3.24
CA GLN A 167 -2.19 9.13 4.27
C GLN A 167 -1.93 10.48 3.60
N ASN A 168 -2.45 11.55 4.21
CA ASN A 168 -2.08 12.91 3.83
C ASN A 168 -0.72 13.25 4.45
N ILE A 169 0.28 13.49 3.61
CA ILE A 169 1.65 13.85 3.99
C ILE A 169 1.95 15.20 3.34
N LYS A 170 2.01 16.26 4.15
CA LYS A 170 2.29 17.63 3.70
C LYS A 170 1.33 18.13 2.60
N GLY A 171 0.04 17.78 2.69
CA GLY A 171 -0.99 18.17 1.71
C GLY A 171 -1.19 17.17 0.57
N GLU A 172 -0.28 16.20 0.41
CA GLU A 172 -0.35 15.20 -0.66
C GLU A 172 -0.80 13.82 -0.16
N TRP A 173 -1.66 13.16 -0.92
CA TRP A 173 -2.11 11.80 -0.60
C TRP A 173 -1.14 10.75 -1.12
N LYS A 174 -0.49 10.02 -0.21
CA LYS A 174 0.46 8.95 -0.55
C LYS A 174 -0.09 7.58 -0.15
N GLU A 175 0.07 6.58 -1.02
CA GLU A 175 -0.27 5.19 -0.69
C GLU A 175 0.74 4.67 0.34
N ILE A 176 0.25 4.28 1.52
CA ILE A 176 1.09 3.80 2.62
C ILE A 176 0.95 2.29 2.85
N GLY A 177 0.06 1.63 2.12
CA GLY A 177 -0.13 0.20 2.23
C GLY A 177 -1.32 -0.36 1.48
N LYS A 178 -1.39 -1.69 1.46
CA LYS A 178 -2.51 -2.47 0.92
C LYS A 178 -2.82 -3.65 1.83
N THR A 179 -4.08 -4.07 1.87
CA THR A 179 -4.51 -5.25 2.63
C THR A 179 -5.72 -5.92 1.98
N THR A 180 -5.86 -7.23 2.14
CA THR A 180 -7.07 -7.98 1.77
C THR A 180 -8.12 -7.96 2.90
N GLY A 181 -7.69 -7.66 4.13
CA GLY A 181 -8.56 -7.55 5.30
C GLY A 181 -9.34 -6.24 5.34
N THR A 182 -10.15 -6.07 6.39
CA THR A 182 -11.01 -4.89 6.62
C THR A 182 -10.46 -3.94 7.68
N SER A 183 -9.17 -4.06 7.99
CA SER A 183 -8.46 -3.19 8.91
C SER A 183 -7.00 -3.02 8.52
N TYR A 184 -6.39 -1.91 8.93
CA TYR A 184 -4.97 -1.63 8.73
C TYR A 184 -4.42 -0.78 9.88
N THR A 185 -3.26 -1.16 10.43
CA THR A 185 -2.57 -0.37 11.45
C THR A 185 -1.45 0.42 10.80
N VAL A 186 -1.58 1.74 10.83
CA VAL A 186 -0.50 2.67 10.48
C VAL A 186 0.42 2.78 11.70
N LYS A 187 1.73 2.59 11.52
CA LYS A 187 2.75 2.63 12.59
C LYS A 187 3.79 3.72 12.29
N LYS A 188 4.74 3.93 13.22
CA LYS A 188 5.83 4.90 13.09
C LYS A 188 5.32 6.33 12.91
N LEU A 189 4.23 6.65 13.60
CA LEU A 189 3.66 7.99 13.66
C LEU A 189 4.30 8.75 14.82
N ALA A 190 4.39 10.07 14.70
CA ALA A 190 4.83 10.94 15.79
C ALA A 190 3.73 11.01 16.86
N PRO A 191 4.08 11.06 18.15
CA PRO A 191 3.13 11.31 19.24
C PRO A 191 2.43 12.66 19.12
N ALA A 192 1.26 12.78 19.75
CA ALA A 192 0.43 14.00 19.80
C ALA A 192 0.21 14.70 18.43
N THR A 193 0.27 13.95 17.33
CA THR A 193 0.27 14.48 15.97
C THR A 193 -1.01 14.10 15.25
N LYS A 194 -1.60 15.07 14.54
CA LYS A 194 -2.83 14.89 13.74
C LYS A 194 -2.51 14.28 12.37
N TYR A 195 -3.24 13.24 11.99
CA TYR A 195 -3.13 12.53 10.73
C TYR A 195 -4.47 12.38 10.04
N GLN A 196 -4.45 12.33 8.71
CA GLN A 196 -5.64 12.09 7.89
C GLN A 196 -5.45 10.89 6.98
N PHE A 197 -6.49 10.06 6.87
CA PHE A 197 -6.48 8.83 6.10
C PHE A 197 -7.70 8.72 5.19
N LYS A 198 -7.51 8.11 4.02
CA LYS A 198 -8.60 7.65 3.15
C LYS A 198 -8.22 6.33 2.52
N ILE A 199 -9.20 5.58 2.06
CA ILE A 199 -8.98 4.28 1.41
C ILE A 199 -9.69 4.21 0.07
N ARG A 200 -9.29 3.27 -0.79
CA ARG A 200 -10.10 2.85 -1.94
C ARG A 200 -9.98 1.35 -2.15
N ALA A 201 -11.04 0.74 -2.65
CA ALA A 201 -11.06 -0.67 -3.02
C ALA A 201 -10.45 -0.87 -4.41
N CYS A 202 -9.84 -2.03 -4.63
CA CYS A 202 -9.17 -2.42 -5.87
C CYS A 202 -9.64 -3.81 -6.31
N LYS A 203 -10.04 -3.97 -7.57
CA LYS A 203 -10.31 -5.25 -8.20
C LYS A 203 -9.24 -5.56 -9.25
N GLN A 204 -8.63 -6.73 -9.15
CA GLN A 204 -7.70 -7.24 -10.16
C GLN A 204 -8.48 -8.05 -11.19
N ASP A 205 -8.15 -7.90 -12.48
CA ASP A 205 -8.59 -8.80 -13.53
C ASP A 205 -7.57 -9.93 -13.79
N ASP A 206 -7.90 -10.87 -14.68
CA ASP A 206 -7.10 -12.10 -14.92
C ASP A 206 -5.88 -11.87 -15.82
N LYS A 207 -5.67 -10.64 -16.33
CA LYS A 207 -4.52 -10.41 -17.21
C LYS A 207 -3.25 -10.43 -16.38
N LYS A 208 -2.28 -11.25 -16.82
CA LYS A 208 -1.05 -11.64 -16.11
C LYS A 208 -0.13 -10.51 -15.63
N THR A 209 -0.47 -9.23 -15.79
CA THR A 209 0.22 -8.12 -15.14
C THR A 209 -0.73 -6.94 -14.85
N SER A 210 -1.13 -6.80 -13.58
CA SER A 210 -1.40 -5.52 -12.89
C SER A 210 -2.50 -4.57 -13.39
N ASN A 211 -3.51 -5.03 -14.14
CA ASN A 211 -4.68 -4.19 -14.41
C ASN A 211 -5.59 -4.09 -13.17
N ASN A 212 -5.33 -3.06 -12.38
CA ASN A 212 -6.11 -2.71 -11.20
C ASN A 212 -7.26 -1.78 -11.58
N HIS A 213 -8.47 -2.19 -11.24
CA HIS A 213 -9.69 -1.41 -11.35
C HIS A 213 -9.98 -0.79 -9.99
N TYR A 214 -9.93 0.53 -9.90
CA TYR A 214 -10.03 1.25 -8.63
C TYR A 214 -11.42 1.85 -8.44
N GLY A 215 -11.97 1.66 -7.25
CA GLY A 215 -13.14 2.40 -6.80
C GLY A 215 -12.78 3.86 -6.49
N LYS A 216 -13.81 4.68 -6.31
CA LYS A 216 -13.65 6.03 -5.74
C LYS A 216 -13.05 5.92 -4.33
N TYR A 217 -12.33 6.96 -3.92
CA TYR A 217 -11.88 7.10 -2.54
C TYR A 217 -13.06 7.15 -1.56
N SER A 218 -12.84 6.66 -0.35
CA SER A 218 -13.73 6.89 0.80
C SER A 218 -13.75 8.38 1.18
N GLY A 219 -14.62 8.71 2.15
CA GLY A 219 -14.42 9.91 2.96
C GLY A 219 -13.09 9.86 3.70
N ILE A 220 -12.65 11.03 4.17
CA ILE A 220 -11.43 11.19 4.97
C ILE A 220 -11.78 10.98 6.44
N VAL A 221 -10.91 10.27 7.16
CA VAL A 221 -10.95 10.21 8.62
C VAL A 221 -9.70 10.88 9.19
N THR A 222 -9.85 11.52 10.33
CA THR A 222 -8.77 12.20 11.05
C THR A 222 -8.53 11.49 12.38
N ALA A 223 -7.28 11.33 12.78
CA ALA A 223 -6.88 10.79 14.08
C ALA A 223 -5.74 11.63 14.65
N THR A 224 -5.68 11.78 15.97
CA THR A 224 -4.52 12.32 16.68
C THR A 224 -3.92 11.18 17.51
N THR A 225 -2.62 10.93 17.36
CA THR A 225 -1.90 9.96 18.19
C THR A 225 -1.88 10.43 19.65
N LYS A 226 -1.76 9.49 20.58
CA LYS A 226 -1.64 9.82 22.00
C LYS A 226 -0.33 10.57 22.27
N LYS A 227 -0.30 11.36 23.34
CA LYS A 227 0.95 11.90 23.88
C LYS A 227 1.84 10.72 24.30
N SER A 228 3.15 10.89 24.17
CA SER A 228 4.13 9.92 24.65
C SER A 228 4.48 10.26 26.09
N ASP A 229 4.51 9.25 26.95
CA ASP A 229 4.99 9.38 28.33
C ASP A 229 6.50 9.08 28.44
N LYS A 230 7.16 8.86 27.30
CA LYS A 230 8.61 8.62 27.23
C LYS A 230 9.40 9.86 27.63
N ILE A 231 10.50 9.63 28.36
CA ILE A 231 11.53 10.60 28.66
C ILE A 231 12.00 11.30 27.37
N THR A 232 12.10 12.62 27.43
CA THR A 232 12.56 13.48 26.33
C THR A 232 13.99 13.97 26.58
N GLN A 233 14.62 14.58 25.56
CA GLN A 233 15.94 15.20 25.75
C GLN A 233 15.90 16.31 26.81
N ALA A 234 14.82 17.08 26.89
CA ALA A 234 14.68 18.12 27.90
C ALA A 234 14.62 17.56 29.32
N ASP A 235 13.97 16.40 29.49
CA ASP A 235 13.92 15.69 30.79
C ASP A 235 15.33 15.18 31.17
N ILE A 236 16.08 14.64 30.21
CA ILE A 236 17.48 14.22 30.41
C ILE A 236 18.39 15.41 30.75
N ASP A 237 18.22 16.55 30.09
CA ASP A 237 19.02 17.76 30.34
C ASP A 237 18.74 18.31 31.75
N ALA A 238 17.47 18.28 32.20
CA ALA A 238 17.08 18.66 33.54
C ALA A 238 17.65 17.70 34.60
N MET A 239 17.52 16.39 34.39
CA MET A 239 18.12 15.37 35.27
C MET A 239 19.64 15.54 35.36
N LYS A 240 20.32 15.76 34.23
CA LYS A 240 21.78 16.02 34.22
C LYS A 240 22.10 17.23 35.09
N ALA A 241 21.38 18.34 34.94
CA ALA A 241 21.61 19.54 35.75
C ALA A 241 21.40 19.28 37.26
N GLU A 242 20.37 18.51 37.62
CA GLU A 242 20.10 18.13 39.00
C GLU A 242 21.22 17.25 39.59
N LEU A 243 21.63 16.21 38.86
CA LEU A 243 22.71 15.31 39.28
C LEU A 243 24.06 16.04 39.34
N THR A 244 24.33 16.99 38.44
CA THR A 244 25.51 17.86 38.52
C THR A 244 25.49 18.69 39.80
N ALA A 245 24.36 19.35 40.12
CA ALA A 245 24.23 20.12 41.36
C ALA A 245 24.38 19.23 42.60
N TYR A 246 23.83 18.01 42.57
CA TYR A 246 23.99 17.00 43.62
C TYR A 246 25.46 16.60 43.80
N SER A 247 26.16 16.28 42.71
CA SER A 247 27.58 15.91 42.74
C SER A 247 28.47 17.06 43.25
N ARG A 248 28.24 18.29 42.79
CA ARG A 248 28.90 19.49 43.33
C ARG A 248 28.66 19.63 44.83
N ASN A 249 27.47 19.28 45.33
CA ASN A 249 27.19 19.29 46.76
C ASN A 249 28.04 18.26 47.52
N LYS A 250 28.20 17.06 46.97
CA LYS A 250 28.93 15.93 47.57
C LYS A 250 30.45 16.03 47.52
N ALA A 251 31.02 16.86 46.63
CA ALA A 251 32.47 17.03 46.48
C ALA A 251 33.11 17.84 47.64
N GLU A 252 32.88 17.43 48.90
CA GLU A 252 33.32 18.13 50.11
C GLU A 252 34.85 18.33 50.16
N TYR A 253 35.62 17.28 49.86
CA TYR A 253 37.08 17.39 49.82
C TYR A 253 37.56 18.45 48.83
N ILE A 254 36.97 18.49 47.62
CA ILE A 254 37.32 19.50 46.63
C ILE A 254 36.98 20.90 47.14
N LYS A 255 35.83 21.09 47.80
CA LYS A 255 35.46 22.38 48.38
C LYS A 255 36.42 22.87 49.45
N GLU A 256 36.99 21.96 50.23
CA GLU A 256 37.95 22.30 51.29
C GLU A 256 39.36 22.54 50.74
N HIS A 257 39.74 21.82 49.68
CA HIS A 257 41.12 21.76 49.19
C HIS A 257 41.36 22.39 47.81
N TYR A 258 40.37 23.03 47.17
CA TYR A 258 40.53 23.61 45.82
C TYR A 258 41.60 24.71 45.71
N THR A 259 41.94 25.40 46.82
CA THR A 259 42.97 26.43 46.86
C THR A 259 44.38 25.90 47.11
N GLU A 260 44.55 24.58 47.31
CA GLU A 260 45.85 23.96 47.49
C GLU A 260 46.62 23.92 46.17
N PHE A 261 47.28 25.06 45.92
CA PHE A 261 47.89 25.51 44.67
C PHE A 261 48.79 24.49 43.95
N TRP A 262 49.39 23.57 44.70
CA TRP A 262 50.28 22.53 44.20
C TRP A 262 49.60 21.27 43.64
N LYS A 263 48.31 21.03 43.93
CA LYS A 263 47.62 19.79 43.52
C LYS A 263 46.78 19.95 42.24
N TYR A 264 46.30 21.15 41.93
CA TYR A 264 45.26 21.33 40.90
C TYR A 264 45.45 22.51 39.90
N GLY A 265 46.59 23.22 39.91
CA GLY A 265 47.01 24.13 38.82
C GLY A 265 46.37 25.53 38.76
N ILE A 266 47.05 26.46 38.07
CA ILE A 266 46.78 27.91 37.95
C ILE A 266 45.59 28.31 37.05
N ASP A 267 44.72 27.36 36.68
CA ASP A 267 43.73 27.54 35.60
C ASP A 267 42.37 28.13 36.05
N TYR A 268 42.18 28.39 37.35
CA TYR A 268 40.92 28.89 37.93
C TYR A 268 41.18 29.56 39.29
N ASN A 269 40.34 30.52 39.65
CA ASN A 269 40.46 31.32 40.89
C ASN A 269 39.33 31.04 41.89
N THR A 270 38.24 30.43 41.45
CA THR A 270 37.08 30.10 42.29
C THR A 270 36.68 28.62 42.18
N LEU A 271 36.03 28.10 43.22
CA LEU A 271 35.45 26.76 43.22
C LEU A 271 34.45 26.56 42.07
N GLU A 272 33.67 27.61 41.75
CA GLU A 272 32.69 27.56 40.66
C GLU A 272 33.35 27.49 39.28
N GLU A 273 34.45 28.22 39.09
CA GLU A 273 35.28 28.12 37.89
C GLU A 273 35.92 26.73 37.77
N TYR A 274 36.36 26.12 38.88
CA TYR A 274 36.87 24.74 38.88
C TYR A 274 35.80 23.75 38.41
N PHE A 275 34.61 23.77 39.02
CA PHE A 275 33.53 22.86 38.64
C PHE A 275 33.10 23.06 37.18
N SER A 276 32.89 24.31 36.77
CA SER A 276 32.53 24.63 35.39
C SER A 276 33.62 24.21 34.39
N MET A 277 34.90 24.37 34.75
CA MET A 277 36.01 23.93 33.92
C MET A 277 36.04 22.41 33.77
N ARG A 278 35.88 21.65 34.86
CA ARG A 278 35.81 20.18 34.82
C ARG A 278 34.62 19.70 33.98
N GLU A 279 33.43 20.28 34.18
CA GLU A 279 32.21 19.93 33.42
C GLU A 279 32.31 20.17 31.92
N ASN A 280 33.07 21.19 31.52
CA ASN A 280 33.26 21.53 30.11
C ASN A 280 34.41 20.75 29.45
N LYS A 281 35.42 20.33 30.21
CA LYS A 281 36.60 19.63 29.68
C LYS A 281 36.45 18.12 29.66
N LEU A 282 35.80 17.51 30.66
CA LEU A 282 35.82 16.06 30.79
C LEU A 282 34.90 15.39 29.76
N THR A 283 35.48 14.46 29.00
CA THR A 283 34.78 13.55 28.09
C THR A 283 35.15 12.11 28.44
N PRO A 284 34.32 11.11 28.08
CA PRO A 284 34.66 9.70 28.32
C PRO A 284 35.97 9.22 27.66
N SER A 285 36.51 9.95 26.67
CA SER A 285 37.81 9.65 26.06
C SER A 285 39.01 10.23 26.79
N GLU A 286 38.80 11.24 27.64
CA GLU A 286 39.85 12.04 28.26
C GLU A 286 39.85 11.94 29.79
N ALA A 287 38.82 11.33 30.37
CA ALA A 287 38.62 11.19 31.81
C ALA A 287 38.50 9.71 32.23
N SER A 288 38.74 9.44 33.52
CA SER A 288 38.46 8.12 34.10
C SER A 288 36.99 8.04 34.52
N TYR A 289 36.44 6.84 34.51
CA TYR A 289 35.12 6.51 35.06
C TYR A 289 35.09 5.03 35.43
N ASP A 290 34.32 4.69 36.45
CA ASP A 290 34.23 3.32 36.97
C ASP A 290 33.19 2.48 36.22
N ASP A 291 32.07 3.10 35.80
CA ASP A 291 31.02 2.43 35.04
C ASP A 291 30.34 3.37 34.04
N VAL A 292 29.58 2.77 33.12
CA VAL A 292 28.70 3.46 32.18
C VAL A 292 27.30 2.93 32.36
N TYR A 293 26.34 3.84 32.49
CA TYR A 293 24.94 3.51 32.66
C TYR A 293 24.14 3.88 31.41
N THR A 294 22.95 3.30 31.23
CA THR A 294 22.11 3.66 30.08
C THR A 294 20.64 3.81 30.45
N ILE A 295 20.00 4.83 29.89
CA ILE A 295 18.54 5.01 29.93
C ILE A 295 18.00 4.68 28.53
N PRO A 296 17.17 3.63 28.36
CA PRO A 296 16.57 3.33 27.06
C PRO A 296 15.64 4.48 26.60
N PHE A 297 15.59 4.77 25.29
CA PHE A 297 14.64 5.77 24.74
C PHE A 297 13.15 5.41 24.91
N GLY A 298 12.86 4.23 25.46
CA GLY A 298 11.51 3.79 25.80
C GLY A 298 11.12 4.06 27.25
N GLU A 299 12.05 4.52 28.08
CA GLU A 299 11.82 4.77 29.50
C GLU A 299 10.82 5.90 29.74
N THR A 300 10.05 5.80 30.82
CA THR A 300 8.92 6.70 31.11
C THR A 300 8.99 7.36 32.48
N ASP A 301 9.76 6.80 33.41
CA ASP A 301 9.85 7.33 34.78
C ASP A 301 11.19 8.05 35.00
N ILE A 302 11.21 9.37 34.79
CA ILE A 302 12.43 10.17 34.98
C ILE A 302 12.79 10.32 36.46
N ASP A 303 11.80 10.30 37.36
CA ASP A 303 12.02 10.53 38.79
C ASP A 303 12.70 9.30 39.41
N GLU A 304 12.22 8.08 39.12
CA GLU A 304 12.86 6.83 39.54
C GLU A 304 14.30 6.72 39.01
N VAL A 305 14.50 7.09 37.74
CA VAL A 305 15.82 7.09 37.10
C VAL A 305 16.76 8.10 37.76
N THR A 306 16.28 9.30 38.10
CA THR A 306 17.08 10.33 38.76
C THR A 306 17.49 9.89 40.16
N ASP A 307 16.56 9.33 40.94
CA ASP A 307 16.82 8.80 42.27
C ASP A 307 17.86 7.66 42.24
N LEU A 308 17.76 6.76 41.26
CA LEU A 308 18.75 5.69 41.05
C LEU A 308 20.15 6.28 40.83
N PHE A 309 20.29 7.30 39.99
CA PHE A 309 21.59 7.92 39.71
C PHE A 309 22.13 8.75 40.87
N ARG A 310 21.28 9.37 41.71
CA ARG A 310 21.73 9.96 42.98
C ARG A 310 22.34 8.90 43.89
N GLY A 311 21.68 7.75 44.03
CA GLY A 311 22.23 6.62 44.80
C GLY A 311 23.52 6.04 44.24
N LYS A 312 23.69 6.06 42.90
CA LYS A 312 24.96 5.67 42.28
C LYS A 312 26.07 6.68 42.57
N LEU A 313 25.82 7.98 42.45
CA LEU A 313 26.78 9.01 42.86
C LEU A 313 27.17 8.86 44.34
N ASP A 314 26.22 8.59 45.24
CA ASP A 314 26.52 8.32 46.65
C ASP A 314 27.47 7.14 46.84
N PHE A 315 27.29 6.07 46.07
CA PHE A 315 28.19 4.93 46.08
C PHE A 315 29.60 5.32 45.59
N GLU A 316 29.71 6.02 44.45
CA GLU A 316 31.00 6.47 43.93
C GLU A 316 31.77 7.35 44.94
N TYR A 317 31.10 8.30 45.58
CA TYR A 317 31.71 9.14 46.62
C TYR A 317 32.11 8.37 47.89
N SER A 318 31.46 7.24 48.17
CA SER A 318 31.85 6.37 49.30
C SER A 318 33.14 5.59 49.02
N GLU A 319 33.42 5.30 47.75
CA GLU A 319 34.65 4.64 47.31
C GLU A 319 35.80 5.65 47.11
N ARG A 320 35.48 6.84 46.60
CA ARG A 320 36.46 7.88 46.29
C ARG A 320 35.94 9.27 46.64
N SER A 321 36.27 9.73 47.84
CA SER A 321 35.77 11.01 48.36
C SER A 321 36.60 12.24 47.98
N ASP A 322 37.80 12.06 47.38
CA ASP A 322 38.76 13.12 47.09
C ASP A 322 38.69 13.66 45.64
N VAL A 323 37.62 13.31 44.91
CA VAL A 323 37.39 13.71 43.52
C VAL A 323 36.08 14.49 43.36
N TYR A 324 35.89 15.09 42.19
CA TYR A 324 34.61 15.64 41.74
C TYR A 324 34.10 14.82 40.56
N TYR A 325 32.96 14.18 40.70
CA TYR A 325 32.32 13.40 39.64
C TYR A 325 31.49 14.30 38.70
N VAL A 326 31.97 14.51 37.48
CA VAL A 326 31.23 15.20 36.41
C VAL A 326 30.21 14.25 35.79
N VAL A 327 28.94 14.65 35.80
CA VAL A 327 27.86 13.92 35.13
C VAL A 327 27.90 14.23 33.64
N TYR A 328 28.30 13.25 32.84
CA TYR A 328 28.32 13.35 31.39
C TYR A 328 27.22 12.48 30.78
N VAL A 329 26.50 13.02 29.78
CA VAL A 329 25.42 12.31 29.09
C VAL A 329 25.60 12.47 27.59
N GLU A 330 25.51 11.37 26.85
CA GLU A 330 25.51 11.35 25.38
C GLU A 330 24.37 10.51 24.82
N THR A 331 24.00 10.77 23.57
CA THR A 331 22.98 9.99 22.86
C THR A 331 23.62 8.87 22.06
N CYS A 332 23.09 7.66 22.21
CA CYS A 332 23.53 6.48 21.49
C CYS A 332 22.38 5.98 20.59
N PRO A 333 22.11 6.61 19.42
CA PRO A 333 20.94 6.30 18.60
C PRO A 333 20.96 4.89 18.00
N ASN A 334 22.13 4.25 17.93
CA ASN A 334 22.31 2.88 17.46
C ASN A 334 22.58 1.90 18.62
N GLY A 335 22.40 2.35 19.87
CA GLY A 335 22.82 1.64 21.06
C GLY A 335 24.27 1.90 21.46
N HIS A 336 24.61 1.43 22.65
CA HIS A 336 25.90 1.51 23.32
C HIS A 336 26.49 0.11 23.54
N ARG A 337 27.79 -0.02 23.85
CA ARG A 337 28.46 -1.32 24.03
C ARG A 337 27.76 -2.22 25.04
N ILE A 338 27.23 -1.63 26.11
CA ILE A 338 26.51 -2.33 27.18
C ILE A 338 24.99 -2.40 26.98
N ASN A 339 24.44 -1.68 25.99
CA ASN A 339 23.02 -1.69 25.66
C ASN A 339 22.82 -1.58 24.14
N PRO A 340 22.49 -2.67 23.44
CA PRO A 340 22.40 -2.66 21.98
C PRO A 340 21.19 -1.89 21.43
N LYS A 341 20.31 -1.35 22.29
CA LYS A 341 19.13 -0.57 21.89
C LYS A 341 19.42 0.93 22.00
N PRO A 342 18.73 1.79 21.22
CA PRO A 342 18.86 3.24 21.34
C PRO A 342 18.63 3.74 22.77
N CYS A 343 19.60 4.49 23.29
CA CYS A 343 19.64 4.92 24.68
C CYS A 343 20.39 6.25 24.85
N TRP A 344 20.27 6.86 26.03
CA TRP A 344 21.24 7.80 26.55
C TRP A 344 22.28 7.04 27.36
N ALA A 345 23.56 7.33 27.19
CA ALA A 345 24.64 6.81 28.02
C ALA A 345 25.05 7.87 29.05
N ILE A 346 25.24 7.45 30.29
CA ILE A 346 25.52 8.31 31.45
C ILE A 346 26.83 7.84 32.06
N TYR A 347 27.73 8.79 32.31
CA TYR A 347 29.03 8.56 32.91
C TYR A 347 29.22 9.48 34.11
N PHE A 348 29.92 8.99 35.12
CA PHE A 348 30.43 9.80 36.22
C PHE A 348 31.95 9.89 36.07
N LEU A 349 32.41 10.99 35.50
CA LEU A 349 33.81 11.21 35.12
C LEU A 349 34.58 11.88 36.26
N TYR A 350 35.84 11.50 36.53
CA TYR A 350 36.67 12.12 37.58
C TYR A 350 38.11 12.43 37.16
#